data_AF-C0QT58-F1
#
_entry.id   AF-C0QT58-F1
#
_cell.length_a   1.000
_cell.length_b   1.000
_cell.length_c   1.000
_cell.angle_alpha   90.00
_cell.angle_beta   90.00
_cell.angle_gamma   90.00
#
_symmetry.space_group_name_H-M   'P 1'
#
loop_
_entity.id
_entity.type
_entity.pdbx_description
1 polymer ?
#
loop_
_entity_poly.entity_id
_entity_poly.type
_entity_poly.pdbx_seq_one_letter_code
_entity_poly.pdbx_strand_id
1 'polypeptide(L)'
;MGRIILIFLIFVVTASAGNIRLKEPPKELGKYYPPNSEGYPFVSLMHTLSLSLTGTVVSVQEKDWKNAEKWALKLKKNYLKIGDKVKKWDKLLKKEAVNNLVLSVKKRDVKGFKQNLQIVGKSCVQCHKNYKISARILYRFPSFHTVSIEDPVSELDIDFHDYMKKMTDDMKKLKIYIFDGKKKRALKSGTRFIKRFEALKQSCSDCHSGKASESLYFGGKVKEGLSMVKNGLRKGEREKIFKGLRLIGVFNCTKCHNTHIIQAELQERFKKR
;
A
#
# COMPACT_ATOMS: atom_id res chain seq x y z
N MET A 1 -60.73 12.94 -27.82
CA MET A 1 -59.36 12.44 -28.08
C MET A 1 -58.40 13.23 -27.19
N GLY A 2 -58.08 12.72 -26.00
CA GLY A 2 -57.19 13.39 -25.04
C GLY A 2 -55.74 12.97 -25.27
N ARG A 3 -54.83 13.93 -25.48
CA ARG A 3 -53.39 13.71 -25.58
C ARG A 3 -52.78 13.64 -24.17
N ILE A 4 -52.24 12.48 -23.80
CA ILE A 4 -51.44 12.33 -22.58
C ILE A 4 -49.99 12.72 -22.92
N ILE A 5 -49.51 13.81 -22.32
CA ILE A 5 -48.11 14.23 -22.39
C ILE A 5 -47.37 13.55 -21.24
N LEU A 6 -46.47 12.63 -21.58
CA LEU A 6 -45.60 11.95 -20.63
C LEU A 6 -44.36 12.83 -20.38
N ILE A 7 -44.30 13.50 -19.23
CA ILE A 7 -43.14 14.27 -18.80
C ILE A 7 -42.11 13.30 -18.20
N PHE A 8 -41.00 13.10 -18.91
CA PHE A 8 -39.83 12.40 -18.38
C PHE A 8 -39.06 13.32 -17.42
N LEU A 9 -39.17 13.04 -16.12
CA LEU A 9 -38.35 13.67 -15.08
C LEU A 9 -36.95 13.03 -15.10
N ILE A 10 -35.99 13.74 -15.70
CA ILE A 10 -34.57 13.37 -15.65
C ILE A 10 -34.04 13.76 -14.26
N PHE A 11 -33.88 12.78 -13.38
CA PHE A 11 -33.13 12.94 -12.14
C PHE A 11 -31.64 13.08 -12.47
N VAL A 12 -31.12 14.31 -12.43
CA VAL A 12 -29.68 14.56 -12.46
C VAL A 12 -29.11 14.18 -11.09
N VAL A 13 -28.52 12.98 -11.00
CA VAL A 13 -27.79 12.56 -9.81
C VAL A 13 -26.46 13.32 -9.79
N THR A 14 -26.39 14.41 -9.03
CA THR A 14 -25.13 15.09 -8.75
C THR A 14 -24.30 14.23 -7.79
N ALA A 15 -23.31 13.51 -8.32
CA ALA A 15 -22.32 12.83 -7.49
C ALA A 15 -21.43 13.87 -6.79
N SER A 16 -21.69 14.14 -5.51
CA SER A 16 -20.78 14.92 -4.67
C SER A 16 -19.57 14.07 -4.29
N ALA A 17 -18.44 14.28 -4.96
CA ALA A 17 -17.17 13.70 -4.56
C ALA A 17 -16.72 14.30 -3.22
N GLY A 18 -16.81 13.52 -2.14
CA GLY A 18 -16.28 13.94 -0.84
C GLY A 18 -14.75 14.10 -0.89
N ASN A 19 -14.25 15.27 -0.49
CA ASN A 19 -12.80 15.52 -0.41
C ASN A 19 -12.17 14.70 0.73
N ILE A 20 -11.32 13.72 0.39
CA ILE A 20 -10.52 12.98 1.39
C ILE A 20 -9.24 13.78 1.67
N ARG A 21 -9.16 14.42 2.84
CA ARG A 21 -7.93 15.07 3.32
C ARG A 21 -7.15 14.13 4.23
N LEU A 22 -6.05 13.58 3.73
CA LEU A 22 -5.13 12.79 4.54
C LEU A 22 -4.25 13.71 5.40
N LYS A 23 -4.18 13.44 6.70
CA LYS A 23 -3.29 14.17 7.61
C LYS A 23 -1.94 13.47 7.69
N GLU A 24 -0.86 14.24 7.68
CA GLU A 24 0.47 13.69 7.90
C GLU A 24 0.62 13.22 9.36
N PRO A 25 1.08 11.98 9.60
CA PRO A 25 1.40 11.53 10.94
C PRO A 25 2.69 12.22 11.43
N PRO A 26 2.92 12.30 12.76
CA PRO A 26 4.19 12.76 13.31
C PRO A 26 5.39 12.02 12.69
N LYS A 27 6.44 12.75 12.29
CA LYS A 27 7.66 12.17 11.71
C LYS A 27 8.34 11.15 12.64
N GLU A 28 8.27 11.38 13.95
CA GLU A 28 8.77 10.46 14.98
C GLU A 28 8.14 9.06 14.94
N LEU A 29 6.98 8.89 14.28
CA LEU A 29 6.35 7.58 14.08
C LEU A 29 7.23 6.67 13.21
N GLY A 30 7.96 7.23 12.24
CA GLY A 30 8.78 6.49 11.29
C GLY A 30 9.93 5.69 11.91
N LYS A 31 10.33 5.98 13.15
CA LYS A 31 11.36 5.21 13.90
C LYS A 31 10.89 3.82 14.35
N TYR A 32 9.60 3.52 14.18
CA TYR A 32 8.98 2.24 14.53
C TYR A 32 8.55 1.43 13.31
N TYR A 33 9.13 1.75 12.16
CA TYR A 33 8.90 1.05 10.90
C TYR A 33 10.25 0.81 10.21
N PRO A 34 10.37 -0.25 9.40
CA PRO A 34 11.55 -0.46 8.58
C PRO A 34 11.76 0.71 7.61
N PRO A 35 13.01 1.05 7.26
CA PRO A 35 14.26 0.39 7.70
C PRO A 35 14.76 0.81 9.09
N ASN A 36 14.14 1.81 9.73
CA ASN A 36 14.62 2.37 11.00
C ASN A 36 14.36 1.48 12.23
N SER A 37 13.61 0.40 12.08
CA SER A 37 13.38 -0.58 13.13
C SER A 37 13.33 -1.99 12.57
N GLU A 38 13.73 -2.95 13.40
CA GLU A 38 13.40 -4.36 13.17
C GLU A 38 11.89 -4.56 13.30
N GLY A 39 11.25 -5.02 12.21
CA GLY A 39 9.81 -5.24 12.17
C GLY A 39 8.98 -3.96 12.34
N TYR A 40 7.77 -4.10 12.92
CA TYR A 40 6.80 -2.99 13.04
C TYR A 40 6.37 -2.74 14.51
N PRO A 41 7.26 -2.30 15.42
CA PRO A 41 6.94 -2.18 16.85
C PRO A 41 5.69 -1.36 17.19
N PHE A 42 5.40 -0.29 16.43
CA PHE A 42 4.19 0.50 16.66
C PHE A 42 2.92 -0.25 16.25
N VAL A 43 2.97 -1.00 15.14
CA VAL A 43 1.85 -1.84 14.70
C VAL A 43 1.59 -2.97 15.70
N SER A 44 2.65 -3.59 16.23
CA SER A 44 2.52 -4.60 17.29
C SER A 44 1.87 -4.03 18.56
N LEU A 45 2.16 -2.77 18.93
CA LEU A 45 1.45 -2.08 20.00
C LEU A 45 -0.04 -1.92 19.68
N MET A 46 -0.40 -1.55 18.45
CA MET A 46 -1.81 -1.43 18.03
C MET A 46 -2.56 -2.78 18.11
N HIS A 47 -1.91 -3.88 17.73
CA HIS A 47 -2.50 -5.22 17.88
C HIS A 47 -2.68 -5.59 19.36
N THR A 48 -1.69 -5.31 20.21
CA THR A 48 -1.79 -5.55 21.66
C THR A 48 -2.90 -4.73 22.29
N LEU A 49 -3.08 -3.48 21.85
CA LEU A 49 -4.20 -2.62 22.23
C LEU A 49 -5.55 -3.21 21.83
N SER A 50 -5.68 -3.65 20.58
CA SER A 50 -6.90 -4.30 20.11
C SER A 50 -7.22 -5.55 20.93
N LEU A 51 -6.23 -6.40 21.20
CA LEU A 51 -6.40 -7.61 21.99
C LEU A 51 -6.83 -7.31 23.42
N SER A 52 -6.15 -6.36 24.09
CA SER A 52 -6.48 -6.00 25.48
C SER A 52 -7.83 -5.29 25.61
N LEU A 53 -8.22 -4.49 24.61
CA LEU A 53 -9.57 -3.91 24.55
C LEU A 53 -10.62 -5.01 24.46
N THR A 54 -10.49 -5.91 23.48
CA THR A 54 -11.43 -7.03 23.29
C THR A 54 -11.47 -7.93 24.53
N GLY A 55 -10.31 -8.30 25.10
CA GLY A 55 -10.24 -9.10 26.32
C GLY A 55 -10.94 -8.44 27.50
N THR A 56 -10.85 -7.12 27.64
CA THR A 56 -11.58 -6.40 28.69
C THR A 56 -13.10 -6.49 28.47
N VAL A 57 -13.55 -6.25 27.23
CA VAL A 57 -14.98 -6.26 26.88
C VAL A 57 -15.58 -7.64 27.09
N VAL A 58 -14.94 -8.68 26.56
CA VAL A 58 -15.40 -10.08 26.67
C VAL A 58 -15.47 -10.50 28.14
N SER A 59 -14.41 -10.27 28.92
CA SER A 59 -14.41 -10.66 30.34
C SER A 59 -15.45 -9.90 31.18
N VAL A 60 -15.74 -8.62 30.88
CA VAL A 60 -16.85 -7.90 31.54
C VAL A 60 -18.21 -8.49 31.17
N GLN A 61 -18.42 -8.85 29.90
CA GLN A 61 -19.67 -9.47 29.43
C GLN A 61 -19.92 -10.83 30.08
N GLU A 62 -18.87 -11.63 30.22
CA GLU A 62 -18.87 -12.94 30.88
C GLU A 62 -18.89 -12.85 32.42
N LYS A 63 -18.81 -11.64 32.98
CA LYS A 63 -18.68 -11.38 34.42
C LYS A 63 -17.43 -12.01 35.05
N ASP A 64 -16.40 -12.33 34.25
CA ASP A 64 -15.08 -12.74 34.72
C ASP A 64 -14.27 -11.51 35.14
N TRP A 65 -14.56 -11.00 36.33
CA TRP A 65 -13.96 -9.77 36.84
C TRP A 65 -12.45 -9.85 37.03
N LYS A 66 -11.92 -11.04 37.33
CA LYS A 66 -10.48 -11.27 37.49
C LYS A 66 -9.75 -11.05 36.17
N ASN A 67 -10.23 -11.67 35.08
CA ASN A 67 -9.64 -11.44 33.76
C ASN A 67 -9.99 -10.06 33.20
N ALA A 68 -11.17 -9.51 33.51
CA ALA A 68 -11.53 -8.15 33.11
C ALA A 68 -10.53 -7.13 33.65
N GLU A 69 -10.19 -7.21 34.95
CA GLU A 69 -9.21 -6.30 35.56
C GLU A 69 -7.83 -6.46 34.92
N LYS A 70 -7.37 -7.71 34.75
CA LYS A 70 -6.10 -8.04 34.09
C LYS A 70 -6.02 -7.42 32.69
N TRP A 71 -7.07 -7.57 31.88
CA TRP A 71 -7.10 -7.00 30.53
C TRP A 71 -7.23 -5.49 30.53
N ALA A 72 -8.02 -4.90 31.44
CA ALA A 72 -8.17 -3.46 31.56
C ALA A 72 -6.84 -2.77 31.92
N LEU A 73 -6.07 -3.37 32.84
CA LEU A 73 -4.73 -2.89 33.21
C LEU A 73 -3.76 -2.98 32.03
N LYS A 74 -3.80 -4.06 31.26
CA LYS A 74 -3.00 -4.20 30.02
C LYS A 74 -3.42 -3.15 28.98
N LEU A 75 -4.72 -2.91 28.82
CA LEU A 75 -5.25 -1.88 27.92
C LEU A 75 -4.72 -0.50 28.31
N LYS A 76 -4.88 -0.10 29.58
CA LYS A 76 -4.37 1.17 30.11
C LYS A 76 -2.87 1.32 29.85
N LYS A 77 -2.07 0.31 30.22
CA LYS A 77 -0.61 0.33 30.04
C LYS A 77 -0.24 0.58 28.57
N ASN A 78 -0.85 -0.16 27.65
CA ASN A 78 -0.51 -0.06 26.23
C ASN A 78 -1.10 1.20 25.56
N TYR A 79 -2.23 1.71 26.04
CA TYR A 79 -2.83 2.95 25.55
C TYR A 79 -1.95 4.15 25.89
N LEU A 80 -1.42 4.20 27.11
CA LEU A 80 -0.51 5.27 27.54
C LEU A 80 0.85 5.21 26.82
N LYS A 81 1.34 4.00 26.48
CA LYS A 81 2.56 3.82 25.66
C LYS A 81 2.49 4.49 24.29
N ILE A 82 1.30 4.82 23.77
CA ILE A 82 1.18 5.60 22.53
C ILE A 82 1.86 6.96 22.70
N GLY A 83 1.61 7.65 23.82
CA GLY A 83 2.19 8.95 24.13
C GLY A 83 3.68 8.87 24.42
N ASP A 84 4.15 7.75 24.97
CA ASP A 84 5.59 7.51 25.14
C ASP A 84 6.31 7.35 23.81
N LYS A 85 5.69 6.64 22.88
CA LYS A 85 6.28 6.38 21.56
C LYS A 85 6.21 7.60 20.64
N VAL A 86 5.05 8.24 20.61
CA VAL A 86 4.72 9.38 19.75
C VAL A 86 4.27 10.52 20.67
N LYS A 87 5.24 11.32 21.14
CA LYS A 87 5.01 12.38 22.13
C LYS A 87 3.97 13.40 21.65
N LYS A 88 3.91 13.67 20.34
CA LYS A 88 2.88 14.56 19.77
C LYS A 88 1.45 14.06 19.99
N TRP A 89 1.25 12.76 20.20
CA TRP A 89 -0.07 12.17 20.44
C TRP A 89 -0.40 12.01 21.93
N ASP A 90 0.55 12.21 22.84
CA ASP A 90 0.31 12.08 24.27
C ASP A 90 -0.85 12.96 24.77
N LYS A 91 -0.90 14.21 24.30
CA LYS A 91 -1.99 15.17 24.59
C LYS A 91 -3.33 14.79 23.97
N LEU A 92 -3.37 13.87 23.01
CA LEU A 92 -4.60 13.41 22.36
C LEU A 92 -5.22 12.21 23.09
N LEU A 93 -4.48 11.58 24.00
CA LEU A 93 -4.95 10.43 24.74
C LEU A 93 -5.99 10.82 25.79
N LYS A 94 -7.06 10.02 25.89
CA LYS A 94 -8.09 10.15 26.91
C LYS A 94 -7.64 9.44 28.20
N LYS A 95 -6.60 9.99 28.83
CA LYS A 95 -5.91 9.40 29.99
C LYS A 95 -6.85 9.15 31.18
N GLU A 96 -7.71 10.14 31.48
CA GLU A 96 -8.71 10.00 32.54
C GLU A 96 -9.73 8.90 32.23
N ALA A 97 -10.24 8.85 30.99
CA ALA A 97 -11.21 7.84 30.59
C ALA A 97 -10.65 6.41 30.69
N VAL A 98 -9.40 6.19 30.27
CA VAL A 98 -8.79 4.85 30.40
C VAL A 98 -8.50 4.48 31.86
N ASN A 99 -8.21 5.47 32.72
CA ASN A 99 -8.09 5.24 34.17
C ASN A 99 -9.44 4.86 34.78
N ASN A 100 -10.48 5.62 34.46
CA ASN A 100 -11.84 5.40 34.97
C ASN A 100 -12.42 4.08 34.44
N LEU A 101 -12.08 3.67 33.22
CA LEU A 101 -12.41 2.35 32.68
C LEU A 101 -11.90 1.23 33.59
N VAL A 102 -10.63 1.29 34.02
CA VAL A 102 -10.04 0.31 34.95
C VAL A 102 -10.73 0.36 36.31
N LEU A 103 -11.01 1.56 36.84
CA LEU A 103 -11.70 1.71 38.12
C LEU A 103 -13.11 1.13 38.09
N SER A 104 -13.87 1.36 37.01
CA SER A 104 -15.20 0.77 36.83
C SER A 104 -15.14 -0.75 36.76
N VAL A 105 -14.14 -1.34 36.11
CA VAL A 105 -13.95 -2.81 36.12
C VAL A 105 -13.69 -3.32 37.54
N LYS A 106 -12.80 -2.67 38.31
CA LYS A 106 -12.52 -3.02 39.71
C LYS A 106 -13.75 -2.95 40.60
N LYS A 107 -14.57 -1.91 40.42
CA LYS A 107 -15.82 -1.70 41.15
C LYS A 107 -16.99 -2.52 40.60
N ARG A 108 -16.78 -3.30 39.54
CA ARG A 108 -17.83 -4.04 38.80
C ARG A 108 -18.97 -3.12 38.31
N ASP A 109 -18.66 -1.83 38.11
CA ASP A 109 -19.57 -0.81 37.61
C ASP A 109 -19.67 -0.91 36.08
N VAL A 110 -20.65 -1.69 35.61
CA VAL A 110 -20.89 -1.91 34.18
C VAL A 110 -21.26 -0.60 33.47
N LYS A 111 -21.96 0.32 34.12
CA LYS A 111 -22.40 1.58 33.51
C LYS A 111 -21.21 2.50 33.26
N GLY A 112 -20.37 2.72 34.28
CA GLY A 112 -19.15 3.49 34.14
C GLY A 112 -18.14 2.85 33.20
N PHE A 113 -18.07 1.51 33.16
CA PHE A 113 -17.25 0.79 32.18
C PHE A 113 -17.67 1.13 30.75
N LYS A 114 -18.97 1.01 30.42
CA LYS A 114 -19.50 1.30 29.08
C LYS A 114 -19.25 2.75 28.65
N GLN A 115 -19.48 3.70 29.55
CA GLN A 115 -19.26 5.13 29.28
C GLN A 115 -17.79 5.42 28.94
N ASN A 116 -16.86 4.95 29.78
CA ASN A 116 -15.43 5.17 29.56
C ASN A 116 -14.90 4.40 28.34
N LEU A 117 -15.40 3.19 28.10
CA LEU A 117 -15.11 2.42 26.90
C LEU A 117 -15.49 3.19 25.63
N GLN A 118 -16.65 3.84 25.62
CA GLN A 118 -17.08 4.65 24.47
C GLN A 118 -16.12 5.83 24.21
N ILE A 119 -15.66 6.51 25.27
CA ILE A 119 -14.72 7.63 25.14
C ILE A 119 -13.38 7.15 24.59
N VAL A 120 -12.82 6.08 25.16
CA VAL A 120 -11.56 5.48 24.68
C VAL A 120 -11.72 4.98 23.25
N GLY A 121 -12.80 4.26 22.92
CA GLY A 121 -13.09 3.76 21.58
C GLY A 121 -13.20 4.87 20.53
N LYS A 122 -13.90 5.96 20.84
CA LYS A 122 -13.97 7.15 19.97
C LYS A 122 -12.58 7.74 19.71
N SER A 123 -11.70 7.77 20.71
CA SER A 123 -10.32 8.25 20.52
C SER A 123 -9.52 7.37 19.55
N CYS A 124 -9.68 6.05 19.62
CA CYS A 124 -9.06 5.10 18.69
C CYS A 124 -9.53 5.33 17.25
N VAL A 125 -10.85 5.45 17.07
CA VAL A 125 -11.47 5.71 15.76
C VAL A 125 -10.97 7.04 15.18
N GLN A 126 -10.95 8.10 15.98
CA GLN A 126 -10.53 9.42 15.51
C GLN A 126 -9.04 9.45 15.11
N CYS A 127 -8.17 8.80 15.88
CA CYS A 127 -6.76 8.67 15.54
C CYS A 127 -6.59 7.87 14.24
N HIS A 128 -7.26 6.72 14.11
CA HIS A 128 -7.19 5.90 12.90
C HIS A 128 -7.72 6.62 11.67
N LYS A 129 -8.84 7.34 11.78
CA LYS A 129 -9.40 8.14 10.69
C LYS A 129 -8.41 9.19 10.19
N ASN A 130 -7.68 9.82 11.11
CA ASN A 130 -6.75 10.89 10.77
C ASN A 130 -5.43 10.38 10.18
N TYR A 131 -4.87 9.30 10.74
CA TYR A 131 -3.45 8.97 10.54
C TYR A 131 -3.17 7.55 10.05
N LYS A 132 -4.12 6.61 10.11
CA LYS A 132 -3.83 5.19 9.77
C LYS A 132 -3.43 5.02 8.31
N ILE A 133 -4.14 5.69 7.41
CA ILE A 133 -3.89 5.58 5.96
C ILE A 133 -2.54 6.22 5.61
N SER A 134 -2.31 7.44 6.05
CA SER A 134 -1.06 8.16 5.80
C SER A 134 0.16 7.50 6.44
N ALA A 135 0.05 6.97 7.67
CA ALA A 135 1.13 6.19 8.28
C ALA A 135 1.46 4.91 7.50
N ARG A 136 0.45 4.24 6.93
CA ARG A 136 0.69 3.07 6.06
C ARG A 136 1.40 3.47 4.78
N ILE A 137 0.92 4.52 4.10
CA ILE A 137 1.53 5.01 2.86
C ILE A 137 3.00 5.39 3.12
N LEU A 138 3.27 6.17 4.17
CA LEU A 138 4.60 6.72 4.41
C LEU A 138 5.60 5.73 5.00
N TYR A 139 5.16 4.79 5.84
CA TYR A 139 6.08 3.99 6.64
C TYR A 139 5.95 2.48 6.44
N ARG A 140 4.91 1.97 5.77
CA ARG A 140 4.77 0.52 5.53
C ARG A 140 5.37 0.07 4.20
N PHE A 141 5.56 1.01 3.26
CA PHE A 141 6.12 0.72 1.95
C PHE A 141 7.48 1.40 1.82
N PRO A 142 8.54 0.69 1.40
CA PRO A 142 9.79 1.33 1.03
C PRO A 142 9.57 2.36 -0.08
N SER A 143 10.46 3.35 -0.14
CA SER A 143 10.41 4.40 -1.16
C SER A 143 11.04 3.89 -2.45
N PHE A 144 10.40 4.09 -3.62
CA PHE A 144 11.02 3.72 -4.90
C PHE A 144 12.34 4.44 -5.19
N HIS A 145 12.57 5.60 -4.56
CA HIS A 145 13.87 6.28 -4.61
C HIS A 145 15.04 5.49 -3.99
N THR A 146 14.78 4.45 -3.20
CA THR A 146 15.84 3.58 -2.65
C THR A 146 16.08 2.34 -3.51
N VAL A 147 15.37 2.19 -4.62
CA VAL A 147 15.50 1.06 -5.55
C VAL A 147 16.42 1.48 -6.69
N SER A 148 17.50 0.72 -6.86
CA SER A 148 18.46 0.88 -7.95
C SER A 148 18.46 -0.39 -8.80
N ILE A 149 18.63 -0.26 -10.12
CA ILE A 149 18.73 -1.41 -11.00
C ILE A 149 19.94 -1.23 -11.91
N GLU A 150 20.78 -2.26 -11.96
CA GLU A 150 21.84 -2.38 -12.96
C GLU A 150 21.21 -2.50 -14.36
N ASP A 151 21.42 -1.49 -15.21
CA ASP A 151 20.89 -1.47 -16.58
C ASP A 151 21.76 -2.33 -17.50
N PRO A 152 21.29 -3.51 -17.98
CA PRO A 152 22.09 -4.42 -18.80
C PRO A 152 22.38 -3.91 -20.22
N VAL A 153 21.98 -2.68 -20.54
CA VAL A 153 22.25 -2.01 -21.83
C VAL A 153 23.27 -0.88 -21.69
N SER A 154 23.32 -0.18 -20.56
CA SER A 154 24.34 0.84 -20.30
C SER A 154 25.41 0.42 -19.30
N GLU A 155 25.21 -0.70 -18.60
CA GLU A 155 26.12 -1.23 -17.56
C GLU A 155 26.33 -0.22 -16.42
N LEU A 156 25.26 0.52 -16.10
CA LEU A 156 25.23 1.52 -15.03
C LEU A 156 24.06 1.20 -14.11
N ASP A 157 24.29 1.38 -12.82
CA ASP A 157 23.21 1.50 -11.84
C ASP A 157 22.45 2.80 -12.10
N ILE A 158 21.14 2.67 -12.31
CA ILE A 158 20.26 3.81 -12.50
C ILE A 158 19.06 3.70 -11.56
N ASP A 159 18.48 4.84 -11.22
CA ASP A 159 17.29 4.87 -10.39
C ASP A 159 16.11 4.19 -11.10
N PHE A 160 15.20 3.66 -10.29
CA PHE A 160 14.04 2.92 -10.78
C PHE A 160 13.19 3.71 -11.79
N HIS A 161 13.01 5.02 -11.61
CA HIS A 161 12.17 5.82 -12.49
C HIS A 161 12.80 5.98 -13.87
N ASP A 162 14.09 6.30 -13.92
CA ASP A 162 14.85 6.39 -15.18
C ASP A 162 14.95 5.04 -15.88
N TYR A 163 15.08 3.94 -15.12
CA TYR A 163 15.03 2.59 -15.65
C TYR A 163 13.69 2.31 -16.35
N MET A 164 12.57 2.57 -15.67
CA MET A 164 11.24 2.36 -16.21
C MET A 164 11.00 3.22 -17.46
N LYS A 165 11.51 4.45 -17.48
CA LYS A 165 11.47 5.33 -18.65
C LYS A 165 12.25 4.73 -19.83
N LYS A 166 13.51 4.34 -19.63
CA LYS A 166 14.36 3.75 -20.70
C LYS A 166 13.76 2.46 -21.26
N MET A 167 13.29 1.56 -20.40
CA MET A 167 12.64 0.31 -20.80
C MET A 167 11.37 0.59 -21.63
N THR A 168 10.53 1.52 -21.18
CA THR A 168 9.31 1.91 -21.88
C THR A 168 9.59 2.58 -23.22
N ASP A 169 10.64 3.40 -23.29
CA ASP A 169 11.09 4.05 -24.52
C ASP A 169 11.57 3.01 -25.55
N ASP A 170 12.27 1.96 -25.14
CA ASP A 170 12.65 0.85 -26.04
C ASP A 170 11.43 0.07 -26.54
N MET A 171 10.45 -0.21 -25.68
CA MET A 171 9.20 -0.86 -26.08
C MET A 171 8.44 -0.01 -27.12
N LYS A 172 8.33 1.30 -26.88
CA LYS A 172 7.68 2.23 -27.81
C LYS A 172 8.42 2.28 -29.15
N LYS A 173 9.76 2.41 -29.12
CA LYS A 173 10.60 2.40 -30.32
C LYS A 173 10.48 1.10 -31.10
N LEU A 174 10.46 -0.05 -30.42
CA LEU A 174 10.19 -1.35 -31.04
C LEU A 174 8.88 -1.31 -31.83
N LYS A 175 7.78 -0.88 -31.20
CA LYS A 175 6.47 -0.81 -31.88
C LYS A 175 6.53 0.10 -33.10
N ILE A 176 7.06 1.32 -32.94
CA ILE A 176 7.19 2.30 -34.04
C ILE A 176 8.00 1.70 -35.19
N TYR A 177 9.16 1.12 -34.93
CA TYR A 177 10.01 0.56 -35.98
C TYR A 177 9.40 -0.66 -36.68
N ILE A 178 8.52 -1.41 -36.02
CA ILE A 178 7.74 -2.47 -36.68
C ILE A 178 6.71 -1.85 -37.64
N PHE A 179 5.99 -0.80 -37.21
CA PHE A 179 5.02 -0.10 -38.07
C PHE A 179 5.71 0.53 -39.29
N ASP A 180 6.89 1.13 -39.09
CA ASP A 180 7.68 1.76 -40.15
C ASP A 180 8.44 0.78 -41.04
N GLY A 181 8.36 -0.54 -40.81
CA GLY A 181 9.14 -1.53 -41.55
C GLY A 181 10.67 -1.49 -41.31
N LYS A 182 11.14 -0.74 -40.31
CA LYS A 182 12.56 -0.54 -39.96
C LYS A 182 13.14 -1.75 -39.20
N LYS A 183 13.24 -2.90 -39.85
CA LYS A 183 13.63 -4.21 -39.26
C LYS A 183 14.87 -4.16 -38.34
N LYS A 184 16.00 -3.60 -38.81
CA LYS A 184 17.24 -3.53 -38.02
C LYS A 184 17.07 -2.70 -36.73
N ARG A 185 16.33 -1.58 -36.80
CA ARG A 185 16.06 -0.72 -35.65
C ARG A 185 15.08 -1.38 -34.68
N ALA A 186 14.06 -2.07 -35.20
CA ALA A 186 13.12 -2.87 -34.40
C ALA A 186 13.86 -3.96 -33.61
N LEU A 187 14.77 -4.71 -34.24
CA LEU A 187 15.59 -5.71 -33.57
C LEU A 187 16.44 -5.10 -32.45
N LYS A 188 17.11 -3.96 -32.70
CA LYS A 188 17.92 -3.27 -31.69
C LYS A 188 17.10 -2.84 -30.48
N SER A 189 15.99 -2.13 -30.69
CA SER A 189 15.13 -1.67 -29.59
C SER A 189 14.43 -2.83 -28.88
N GLY A 190 13.98 -3.85 -29.60
CA GLY A 190 13.35 -5.02 -29.01
C GLY A 190 14.29 -5.83 -28.12
N THR A 191 15.53 -6.05 -28.55
CA THR A 191 16.55 -6.72 -27.72
C THR A 191 16.85 -5.92 -26.46
N ARG A 192 16.96 -4.59 -26.54
CA ARG A 192 17.16 -3.73 -25.36
C ARG A 192 15.98 -3.78 -24.39
N PHE A 193 14.75 -3.70 -24.91
CA PHE A 193 13.54 -3.87 -24.11
C PHE A 193 13.53 -5.22 -23.38
N ILE A 194 13.81 -6.32 -24.10
CA ILE A 194 13.87 -7.66 -23.51
C ILE A 194 14.89 -7.72 -22.37
N LYS A 195 16.12 -7.25 -22.60
CA LYS A 195 17.18 -7.26 -21.58
C LYS A 195 16.75 -6.49 -20.33
N ARG A 196 16.26 -5.26 -20.49
CA ARG A 196 15.78 -4.43 -19.38
C ARG A 196 14.56 -5.04 -18.69
N PHE A 197 13.62 -5.60 -19.44
CA PHE A 197 12.46 -6.26 -18.83
C PHE A 197 12.86 -7.49 -18.00
N GLU A 198 13.81 -8.30 -18.47
CA GLU A 198 14.31 -9.46 -17.73
C GLU A 198 15.10 -9.07 -16.47
N ALA A 199 15.84 -7.96 -16.53
CA ALA A 199 16.59 -7.41 -15.40
C ALA A 199 15.69 -6.69 -14.36
N LEU A 200 14.48 -6.26 -14.71
CA LEU A 200 13.54 -5.60 -13.81
C LEU A 200 13.23 -6.42 -12.53
N LYS A 201 13.35 -7.75 -12.57
CA LYS A 201 13.18 -8.62 -11.39
C LYS A 201 14.11 -8.26 -10.23
N GLN A 202 15.28 -7.66 -10.50
CA GLN A 202 16.25 -7.23 -9.49
C GLN A 202 15.62 -6.26 -8.48
N SER A 203 14.73 -5.38 -8.95
CA SER A 203 14.02 -4.42 -8.08
C SER A 203 13.12 -5.06 -7.01
N CYS A 204 12.77 -6.34 -7.16
CA CYS A 204 11.87 -7.01 -6.21
C CYS A 204 12.55 -7.23 -4.85
N SER A 205 13.84 -7.60 -4.84
CA SER A 205 14.56 -7.93 -3.60
C SER A 205 14.85 -6.72 -2.72
N ASP A 206 14.93 -5.52 -3.31
CA ASP A 206 15.15 -4.27 -2.57
C ASP A 206 13.99 -3.95 -1.61
N CYS A 207 12.80 -4.50 -1.88
CA CYS A 207 11.60 -4.28 -1.09
C CYS A 207 10.99 -5.54 -0.48
N HIS A 208 11.27 -6.73 -1.02
CA HIS A 208 10.66 -8.00 -0.60
C HIS A 208 11.72 -9.01 -0.13
N SER A 209 11.54 -9.55 1.07
CA SER A 209 12.44 -10.55 1.68
C SER A 209 12.27 -11.98 1.13
N GLY A 210 11.87 -12.15 -0.14
CA GLY A 210 11.70 -13.47 -0.76
C GLY A 210 11.32 -13.44 -2.23
N LYS A 211 11.47 -14.59 -2.92
CA LYS A 211 11.29 -14.73 -4.38
C LYS A 211 9.85 -14.93 -4.85
N ALA A 212 8.89 -14.96 -3.93
CA ALA A 212 7.48 -15.13 -4.26
C ALA A 212 6.98 -13.98 -5.14
N SER A 213 7.36 -12.74 -4.82
CA SER A 213 7.03 -11.56 -5.63
C SER A 213 7.57 -11.70 -7.05
N GLU A 214 8.85 -12.06 -7.22
CA GLU A 214 9.42 -12.30 -8.55
C GLU A 214 8.62 -13.33 -9.35
N SER A 215 8.24 -14.44 -8.73
CA SER A 215 7.50 -15.51 -9.39
C SER A 215 6.08 -15.10 -9.81
N LEU A 216 5.42 -14.27 -8.99
CA LEU A 216 4.08 -13.74 -9.27
C LEU A 216 4.05 -12.77 -10.46
N TYR A 217 5.10 -11.94 -10.59
CA TYR A 217 5.20 -10.92 -11.63
C TYR A 217 5.95 -11.39 -12.88
N PHE A 218 6.81 -12.40 -12.78
CA PHE A 218 7.62 -12.94 -13.89
C PHE A 218 7.35 -14.43 -14.17
N GLY A 219 6.12 -14.87 -13.90
CA GLY A 219 5.66 -16.25 -14.07
C GLY A 219 5.50 -16.71 -15.53
N GLY A 220 4.89 -17.89 -15.72
CA GLY A 220 4.84 -18.59 -17.01
C GLY A 220 4.30 -17.77 -18.19
N LYS A 221 3.21 -17.02 -18.00
CA LYS A 221 2.63 -16.16 -19.07
C LYS A 221 3.54 -15.01 -19.51
N VAL A 222 4.36 -14.50 -18.59
CA VAL A 222 5.34 -13.45 -18.90
C VAL A 222 6.53 -14.05 -19.66
N LYS A 223 6.99 -15.24 -19.26
CA LYS A 223 8.02 -16.00 -20.00
C LYS A 223 7.55 -16.38 -21.40
N GLU A 224 6.29 -16.80 -21.55
CA GLU A 224 5.64 -17.05 -22.84
C GLU A 224 5.66 -15.78 -23.71
N GLY A 225 5.25 -14.63 -23.14
CA GLY A 225 5.27 -13.34 -23.82
C GLY A 225 6.67 -12.93 -24.29
N LEU A 226 7.69 -13.08 -23.42
CA LEU A 226 9.08 -12.81 -23.79
C LEU A 226 9.58 -13.71 -24.91
N SER A 227 9.27 -15.01 -24.86
CA SER A 227 9.62 -15.96 -25.92
C SER A 227 8.97 -15.59 -27.26
N MET A 228 7.70 -15.16 -27.24
CA MET A 228 7.01 -14.67 -28.43
C MET A 228 7.68 -13.42 -29.02
N VAL A 229 8.04 -12.43 -28.19
CA VAL A 229 8.76 -11.23 -28.66
C VAL A 229 10.13 -11.61 -29.22
N LYS A 230 10.92 -12.43 -28.51
CA LYS A 230 12.25 -12.90 -28.94
C LYS A 230 12.17 -13.61 -30.30
N ASN A 231 11.27 -14.57 -30.45
CA ASN A 231 11.12 -15.35 -31.68
C ASN A 231 10.54 -14.52 -32.82
N GLY A 232 9.55 -13.66 -32.54
CA GLY A 232 8.95 -12.80 -33.54
C GLY A 232 9.95 -11.78 -34.10
N LEU A 233 10.84 -11.24 -33.26
CA LEU A 233 11.94 -10.38 -33.71
C LEU A 233 12.92 -11.10 -34.65
N ARG A 234 13.26 -12.36 -34.35
CA ARG A 234 14.16 -13.17 -35.20
C ARG A 234 13.56 -13.48 -36.56
N LYS A 235 12.28 -13.81 -36.60
CA LYS A 235 11.58 -14.24 -37.82
C LYS A 235 10.88 -13.11 -38.59
N GLY A 236 10.82 -11.90 -38.01
CA GLY A 236 10.03 -10.79 -38.55
C GLY A 236 8.51 -10.97 -38.41
N GLU A 237 8.05 -11.83 -37.49
CA GLU A 237 6.63 -12.13 -37.28
C GLU A 237 5.97 -11.05 -36.42
N ARG A 238 5.45 -10.01 -37.07
CA ARG A 238 4.81 -8.85 -36.43
C ARG A 238 3.74 -9.25 -35.40
N GLU A 239 2.80 -10.10 -35.80
CA GLU A 239 1.68 -10.51 -34.95
C GLU A 239 2.16 -11.16 -33.65
N LYS A 240 3.17 -12.04 -33.75
CA LYS A 240 3.74 -12.73 -32.59
C LYS A 240 4.41 -11.77 -31.62
N ILE A 241 5.10 -10.74 -32.12
CA ILE A 241 5.67 -9.69 -31.28
C ILE A 241 4.56 -8.98 -30.49
N PHE A 242 3.49 -8.54 -31.15
CA PHE A 242 2.40 -7.84 -30.48
C PHE A 242 1.62 -8.72 -29.50
N LYS A 243 1.41 -10.00 -29.83
CA LYS A 243 0.83 -10.98 -28.90
C LYS A 243 1.70 -11.15 -27.65
N GLY A 244 3.01 -11.25 -27.83
CA GLY A 244 3.97 -11.32 -26.73
C GLY A 244 3.97 -10.08 -25.84
N LEU A 245 3.98 -8.87 -26.44
CA LEU A 245 3.88 -7.61 -25.71
C LEU A 245 2.55 -7.50 -24.94
N ARG A 246 1.44 -7.98 -25.51
CA ARG A 246 0.14 -8.01 -24.83
C ARG A 246 0.18 -8.92 -23.59
N LEU A 247 0.77 -10.10 -23.69
CA LEU A 247 0.94 -10.99 -22.54
C LEU A 247 1.77 -10.33 -21.43
N ILE A 248 2.88 -9.69 -21.79
CA ILE A 248 3.71 -8.92 -20.83
C ILE A 248 2.87 -7.80 -20.18
N GLY A 249 2.15 -7.02 -20.97
CA GLY A 249 1.34 -5.90 -20.48
C GLY A 249 0.26 -6.32 -19.48
N VAL A 250 -0.46 -7.41 -19.77
CA VAL A 250 -1.54 -7.93 -18.90
C VAL A 250 -0.98 -8.60 -17.65
N PHE A 251 0.01 -9.47 -17.80
CA PHE A 251 0.45 -10.35 -16.71
C PHE A 251 1.59 -9.77 -15.85
N ASN A 252 2.30 -8.74 -16.31
CA ASN A 252 3.33 -8.04 -15.55
C ASN A 252 2.98 -6.56 -15.36
N CYS A 253 2.97 -5.75 -16.43
CA CYS A 253 2.92 -4.29 -16.30
C CYS A 253 1.68 -3.81 -15.53
N THR A 254 0.50 -4.33 -15.88
CA THR A 254 -0.77 -3.98 -15.22
C THR A 254 -0.73 -4.33 -13.72
N LYS A 255 -0.19 -5.50 -13.37
CA LYS A 255 -0.10 -5.91 -11.96
C LYS A 255 0.87 -5.01 -11.20
N CYS A 256 2.06 -4.74 -11.76
CA CYS A 256 3.05 -3.89 -11.12
C CYS A 256 2.48 -2.48 -10.89
N HIS A 257 1.84 -1.91 -11.90
CA HIS A 257 1.30 -0.56 -11.83
C HIS A 257 0.16 -0.43 -10.81
N ASN A 258 -0.77 -1.39 -10.79
CA ASN A 258 -1.89 -1.38 -9.86
C ASN A 258 -1.46 -1.60 -8.40
N THR A 259 -0.36 -2.32 -8.17
CA THR A 259 0.15 -2.57 -6.81
C THR A 259 1.08 -1.46 -6.32
N HIS A 260 1.98 -0.98 -7.18
CA HIS A 260 3.12 -0.17 -6.75
C HIS A 260 2.99 1.32 -7.08
N ILE A 261 2.53 1.68 -8.27
CA ILE A 261 2.56 3.08 -8.74
C ILE A 261 1.66 3.96 -7.87
N ILE A 262 0.45 3.49 -7.53
CA ILE A 262 -0.47 4.27 -6.70
C ILE A 262 0.17 4.60 -5.35
N GLN A 263 0.88 3.65 -4.73
CA GLN A 263 1.54 3.89 -3.45
C GLN A 263 2.73 4.85 -3.61
N ALA A 264 3.54 4.68 -4.67
CA ALA A 264 4.67 5.54 -4.96
C ALA A 264 4.23 7.01 -5.17
N GLU A 265 3.21 7.23 -5.99
CA GLU A 265 2.65 8.55 -6.27
C GLU A 265 2.07 9.18 -5.01
N LEU A 266 1.37 8.41 -4.17
CA LEU A 266 0.87 8.91 -2.89
C LEU A 266 2.01 9.32 -1.96
N GLN A 267 3.08 8.53 -1.86
CA GLN A 267 4.27 8.89 -1.08
C GLN A 267 4.92 10.18 -1.59
N GLU A 268 5.09 10.33 -2.90
CA GLU A 268 5.62 11.56 -3.49
C GLU A 268 4.76 12.78 -3.17
N ARG A 269 3.43 12.65 -3.21
CA ARG A 269 2.50 13.74 -2.87
C ARG A 269 2.60 14.16 -1.40
N PHE A 270 3.00 13.27 -0.50
CA PHE A 270 3.30 13.63 0.89
C PHE A 270 4.68 14.30 1.03
N LYS A 271 5.70 13.85 0.28
CA LYS A 271 7.07 14.37 0.37
C LYS A 271 7.29 15.71 -0.33
N LYS A 272 6.50 16.02 -1.37
CA LYS A 272 6.53 17.28 -2.13
C LYS A 272 5.70 18.42 -1.49
N ARG A 273 5.26 18.27 -0.23
CA ARG A 273 4.48 19.27 0.51
C ARG A 273 5.27 19.84 1.68
#